data_AF-A0A4V1RV11-F1
#
_entry.id   AF-A0A4V1RV11-F1
#
_cell.length_a   1.000
_cell.length_b   1.000
_cell.length_c   1.000
_cell.angle_alpha   90.00
_cell.angle_beta   90.00
_cell.angle_gamma   90.00
#
_symmetry.space_group_name_H-M   'P 1'
#
loop_
_entity.id
_entity.type
_entity.pdbx_description
1 polymer ?
#
loop_
_entity_poly.entity_id
_entity_poly.type
_entity_poly.pdbx_seq_one_letter_code
_entity_poly.pdbx_strand_id
1 'polypeptide(L)'
;MMSAHELHALRHPHVVAFHKFFSEYHIYFQTGAERFRVSIRVYETDDGRYFFEQSHYIRTPVQESANVLTAETHAGPHHALSRAVESITTYYEDALGQGHRPAAEWFVRNDVY
;
A
#
# COMPACT_ATOMS: atom_id res chain seq x y z
N MET A 1 -14.37 3.61 10.74
CA MET A 1 -15.57 4.31 10.27
C MET A 1 -15.57 5.72 10.81
N MET A 2 -15.80 6.71 9.95
CA MET A 2 -15.93 8.12 10.35
C MET A 2 -17.13 8.33 11.25
N SER A 3 -16.98 9.22 12.23
CA SER A 3 -18.07 9.63 13.10
C SER A 3 -18.98 10.65 12.39
N ALA A 4 -20.23 10.74 12.86
CA ALA A 4 -21.17 11.75 12.36
C ALA A 4 -20.66 13.19 12.55
N HIS A 5 -19.89 13.46 13.61
CA HIS A 5 -19.28 14.76 13.87
C HIS A 5 -18.19 15.11 12.85
N GLU A 6 -17.34 14.15 12.50
CA GLU A 6 -16.31 14.35 11.45
C GLU A 6 -16.97 14.63 10.10
N LEU A 7 -17.97 13.83 9.71
CA LEU A 7 -18.72 14.05 8.47
C LEU A 7 -19.38 15.43 8.44
N HIS A 8 -19.92 15.89 9.56
CA HIS A 8 -20.51 17.24 9.64
C HIS A 8 -19.46 18.33 9.47
N ALA A 9 -18.29 18.20 10.13
CA ALA A 9 -17.20 19.17 10.04
C ALA A 9 -16.61 19.29 8.63
N LEU A 10 -16.65 18.20 7.85
CA LEU A 10 -16.13 18.14 6.48
C LEU A 10 -17.16 18.59 5.42
N ARG A 11 -18.42 18.86 5.80
CA ARG A 11 -19.44 19.37 4.87
C ARG A 11 -19.18 20.83 4.53
N HIS A 12 -18.57 21.07 3.38
CA HIS A 12 -18.32 22.40 2.85
C HIS A 12 -18.55 22.45 1.33
N PRO A 13 -19.13 23.52 0.75
CA PRO A 13 -19.46 23.59 -0.68
C PRO A 13 -18.28 23.42 -1.64
N HIS A 14 -17.06 23.65 -1.18
CA HIS A 14 -15.83 23.52 -1.97
C HIS A 14 -15.01 22.26 -1.65
N VAL A 15 -15.45 21.43 -0.70
CA VAL A 15 -14.80 20.15 -0.40
C VAL A 15 -15.51 19.06 -1.22
N VAL A 16 -14.80 18.49 -2.19
CA VAL A 16 -15.37 17.50 -3.13
C VAL A 16 -15.03 16.05 -2.77
N ALA A 17 -13.99 15.83 -1.97
CA ALA A 17 -13.56 14.53 -1.46
C ALA A 17 -12.70 14.71 -0.20
N PHE A 18 -12.65 13.69 0.64
CA PHE A 18 -11.75 13.63 1.79
C PHE A 18 -11.38 12.19 2.09
N HIS A 19 -10.19 11.99 2.66
CA HIS A 19 -9.73 10.69 3.14
C HIS A 19 -9.34 10.82 4.61
N LYS A 20 -9.76 9.85 5.42
CA LYS A 20 -9.34 9.75 6.82
C LYS A 20 -8.26 8.70 6.94
N PHE A 21 -7.12 9.07 7.49
CA PHE A 21 -6.09 8.11 7.87
C PHE A 21 -6.66 7.10 8.87
N PHE A 22 -6.55 5.82 8.55
CA PHE A 22 -7.03 4.72 9.39
C PHE A 22 -5.87 4.09 10.18
N SER A 23 -4.79 3.71 9.51
CA SER A 23 -3.61 3.12 10.15
C SER A 23 -2.36 3.17 9.26
N GLU A 24 -1.19 2.97 9.88
CA GLU A 24 0.09 2.77 9.20
C GLU A 24 0.76 1.51 9.73
N TYR A 25 1.35 0.74 8.82
CA TYR A 25 2.10 -0.47 9.11
C TYR A 25 3.49 -0.37 8.52
N HIS A 26 4.50 -0.83 9.26
CA HIS A 26 5.86 -1.00 8.75
C HIS A 26 6.17 -2.48 8.66
N ILE A 27 6.40 -2.96 7.44
CA ILE A 27 6.79 -4.35 7.14
C ILE A 27 8.26 -4.38 6.70
N TYR A 28 8.92 -5.50 6.98
CA TYR A 28 10.36 -5.64 6.77
C TYR A 28 10.66 -6.88 5.93
N PHE A 29 11.39 -6.68 4.84
CA PHE A 29 11.87 -7.74 3.97
C PHE A 29 13.35 -7.99 4.23
N GLN A 30 13.77 -9.26 4.24
CA GLN A 30 15.18 -9.59 4.36
C GLN A 30 15.85 -9.38 3.00
N THR A 31 16.87 -8.51 2.93
CA THR A 31 17.65 -8.22 1.71
C THR A 31 19.13 -8.43 2.02
N GLY A 32 19.63 -9.64 1.74
CA GLY A 32 20.97 -10.04 2.17
C GLY A 32 21.09 -10.06 3.70
N ALA A 33 22.04 -9.29 4.25
CA ALA A 33 22.27 -9.19 5.70
C ALA A 33 21.39 -8.13 6.39
N GLU A 34 20.70 -7.28 5.62
CA GLU A 34 19.93 -6.15 6.14
C GLU A 34 18.42 -6.38 5.99
N ARG A 35 17.64 -5.51 6.63
CA ARG A 35 16.19 -5.46 6.48
C ARG A 35 15.79 -4.21 5.71
N PHE A 36 15.03 -4.39 4.64
CA PHE A 36 14.41 -3.30 3.91
C PHE A 36 13.01 -3.02 4.47
N ARG A 37 12.71 -1.76 4.81
CA ARG A 37 11.42 -1.35 5.36
C ARG A 37 10.49 -0.84 4.26
N VAL A 38 9.28 -1.40 4.18
CA VAL A 38 8.15 -0.82 3.43
C VAL A 38 7.10 -0.32 4.41
N SER A 39 6.55 0.85 4.14
CA SER A 39 5.49 1.47 4.93
C SER A 39 4.19 1.44 4.14
N ILE A 40 3.09 1.06 4.78
CA ILE A 40 1.75 0.97 4.19
C ILE A 40 0.82 1.85 5.01
N ARG A 41 0.15 2.81 4.38
CA ARG A 41 -0.93 3.59 5.00
C ARG A 41 -2.27 3.12 4.46
N VAL A 42 -3.26 3.00 5.34
CA VAL A 42 -4.64 2.68 4.97
C VAL A 42 -5.49 3.91 5.26
N TYR A 43 -6.37 4.24 4.33
CA TYR A 43 -7.26 5.39 4.41
C TYR A 43 -8.71 4.94 4.23
N GLU A 44 -9.63 5.63 4.90
CA GLU A 44 -11.07 5.53 4.70
C GLU A 44 -11.55 6.68 3.81
N THR A 45 -12.31 6.37 2.76
CA THR A 45 -12.93 7.33 1.84
C THR A 45 -14.25 7.88 2.39
N ASP A 46 -14.79 8.92 1.76
CA ASP A 46 -16.07 9.52 2.11
C ASP A 46 -17.28 8.59 1.92
N ASP A 47 -17.18 7.61 1.01
CA ASP A 47 -18.17 6.54 0.83
C ASP A 47 -18.00 5.35 1.80
N GLY A 48 -17.05 5.44 2.75
CA GLY A 48 -16.79 4.44 3.77
C GLY A 48 -16.00 3.21 3.30
N ARG A 49 -15.44 3.26 2.09
CA ARG A 49 -14.49 2.26 1.60
C ARG A 49 -13.06 2.57 2.05
N TYR A 50 -12.15 1.67 1.73
CA TYR A 50 -10.76 1.72 2.16
C TYR A 50 -9.80 1.56 0.99
N PHE A 51 -8.78 2.40 0.90
CA PHE A 51 -7.66 2.19 -0.02
C PHE A 51 -6.36 2.26 0.77
N PHE A 52 -5.25 1.94 0.09
CA PHE A 52 -3.94 2.00 0.70
C PHE A 52 -2.93 2.70 -0.20
N GLU A 53 -1.89 3.22 0.45
CA GLU A 53 -0.68 3.73 -0.19
C GLU A 53 0.52 3.01 0.41
N GLN A 54 1.56 2.79 -0.40
CA GLN A 54 2.78 2.13 0.03
C GLN A 54 4.00 2.94 -0.35
N SER A 55 5.04 2.92 0.49
CA SER A 55 6.25 3.71 0.27
C SER A 55 7.11 3.20 -0.87
N HIS A 56 6.96 1.92 -1.23
CA HIS A 56 7.70 1.29 -2.32
C HIS A 56 6.79 0.30 -3.06
N TYR A 57 6.97 0.22 -4.38
CA TYR A 57 6.47 -0.85 -5.23
C TYR A 57 7.51 -1.95 -5.36
N ILE A 58 7.09 -3.16 -5.72
CA ILE A 58 8.00 -4.26 -6.03
C ILE A 58 8.30 -4.29 -7.54
N ARG A 59 9.59 -4.45 -7.89
CA ARG A 59 10.08 -4.75 -9.23
C ARG A 59 11.20 -5.79 -9.13
N THR A 60 10.84 -7.06 -9.21
CA THR A 60 11.80 -8.16 -9.19
C THR A 60 12.39 -8.42 -10.58
N PRO A 61 13.46 -9.23 -10.71
CA PRO A 61 14.06 -9.57 -12.01
C PRO A 61 13.12 -10.34 -12.96
N VAL A 62 12.05 -10.93 -12.44
CA VAL A 62 11.05 -11.68 -13.22
C VAL A 62 9.98 -10.76 -13.82
N GLN A 63 10.04 -9.45 -13.55
CA GLN A 63 9.11 -8.45 -14.04
C GLN A 63 9.79 -7.47 -15.00
N GLU A 64 9.07 -7.05 -16.05
CA GLU A 64 9.54 -5.98 -16.95
C GLU A 64 9.40 -4.59 -16.31
N SER A 65 8.42 -4.41 -15.40
CA SER A 65 8.13 -3.15 -14.71
C SER A 65 7.68 -3.36 -13.27
N ALA A 66 7.68 -2.29 -12.47
CA ALA A 66 7.18 -2.35 -11.10
C ALA A 66 5.66 -2.63 -11.08
N ASN A 67 5.20 -3.37 -10.07
CA ASN A 67 3.78 -3.60 -9.84
C ASN A 67 3.14 -2.36 -9.20
N VAL A 68 2.61 -1.46 -10.03
CA VAL A 68 1.89 -0.26 -9.59
C VAL A 68 0.40 -0.55 -9.65
N LEU A 69 -0.23 -0.67 -8.48
CA LEU A 69 -1.69 -0.76 -8.41
C LEU A 69 -2.30 0.63 -8.55
N THR A 70 -3.31 0.73 -9.41
CA THR A 70 -4.20 1.91 -9.47
C THR A 70 -5.11 1.95 -8.25
N ALA A 71 -5.65 3.13 -7.93
CA ALA A 71 -6.45 3.39 -6.73
C ALA A 71 -7.72 2.51 -6.61
N GLU A 72 -7.54 1.29 -6.14
CA GLU A 72 -8.60 0.35 -5.79
C GLU A 72 -9.13 0.67 -4.39
N THR A 73 -10.45 0.61 -4.25
CA THR A 73 -11.12 0.74 -2.95
C THR A 73 -11.73 -0.59 -2.53
N HIS A 74 -11.66 -0.89 -1.24
CA HIS A 74 -12.06 -2.15 -0.62
C HIS A 74 -13.14 -1.91 0.45
N ALA A 75 -13.99 -2.91 0.69
CA ALA A 75 -15.07 -2.80 1.66
C ALA A 75 -14.62 -2.74 3.13
N GLY A 76 -13.34 -3.04 3.43
CA GLY A 76 -12.84 -3.05 4.80
C GLY A 76 -11.32 -2.85 4.89
N PRO A 77 -10.84 -2.34 6.03
CA PRO A 77 -9.43 -1.98 6.20
C PRO A 77 -8.49 -3.19 6.15
N HIS A 78 -8.93 -4.34 6.66
CA HIS A 78 -8.16 -5.59 6.59
C HIS A 78 -8.01 -6.10 5.16
N HIS A 79 -9.04 -5.91 4.31
CA HIS A 79 -8.95 -6.31 2.91
C HIS A 79 -7.99 -5.39 2.15
N ALA A 80 -8.06 -4.08 2.36
CA ALA A 80 -7.08 -3.13 1.81
C ALA A 80 -5.65 -3.49 2.24
N LEU A 81 -5.43 -3.81 3.51
CA LEU A 81 -4.12 -4.24 3.99
C LEU A 81 -3.63 -5.55 3.37
N SER A 82 -4.51 -6.57 3.25
CA SER A 82 -4.16 -7.84 2.58
C SER A 82 -3.72 -7.60 1.15
N ARG A 83 -4.48 -6.77 0.41
CA ARG A 83 -4.16 -6.41 -0.97
C ARG A 83 -2.85 -5.63 -1.08
N ALA A 84 -2.55 -4.76 -0.13
CA ALA A 84 -1.26 -4.06 -0.07
C ALA A 84 -0.09 -5.03 0.08
N VAL A 85 -0.19 -5.97 1.03
CA VAL A 85 0.84 -6.99 1.26
C VAL A 85 1.00 -7.89 0.02
N GLU A 86 -0.09 -8.42 -0.49
CA GLU A 86 -0.11 -9.27 -1.71
C GLU A 86 0.55 -8.57 -2.90
N SER A 87 0.30 -7.27 -3.09
CA SER A 87 0.86 -6.50 -4.20
C SER A 87 2.39 -6.51 -4.25
N ILE A 88 3.03 -6.71 -3.10
CA ILE A 88 4.49 -6.81 -2.95
C ILE A 88 4.92 -8.27 -2.91
N THR A 89 4.25 -9.10 -2.11
CA THR A 89 4.72 -10.46 -1.83
C THR A 89 4.54 -11.42 -3.00
N THR A 90 3.52 -11.27 -3.86
CA THR A 90 3.31 -12.18 -4.99
C THR A 90 4.52 -12.25 -5.93
N TYR A 91 5.06 -11.11 -6.36
CA TYR A 91 6.23 -11.09 -7.24
C TYR A 91 7.54 -11.36 -6.50
N TYR A 92 7.60 -11.03 -5.22
CA TYR A 92 8.72 -11.37 -4.36
C TYR A 92 8.87 -12.90 -4.23
N GLU A 93 7.77 -13.60 -3.96
CA GLU A 93 7.72 -15.06 -3.84
C GLU A 93 8.02 -15.77 -5.17
N ASP A 94 7.51 -15.24 -6.30
CA ASP A 94 7.81 -15.78 -7.63
C ASP A 94 9.32 -15.67 -7.95
N ALA A 95 9.93 -14.51 -7.70
CA ALA A 95 11.37 -14.33 -7.90
C ALA A 95 12.21 -15.26 -7.01
N LEU A 96 11.80 -15.50 -5.76
CA LEU A 96 12.41 -16.49 -4.89
C LEU A 96 12.29 -17.91 -5.45
N GLY A 97 11.11 -18.26 -5.97
CA GLY A 97 10.84 -19.57 -6.60
C GLY A 97 11.73 -19.83 -7.82
N GLN A 98 12.14 -18.78 -8.54
CA GLN A 98 13.06 -18.84 -9.67
C GLN A 98 14.55 -18.77 -9.27
N GLY A 99 14.86 -18.77 -7.97
CA GLY A 99 16.22 -18.79 -7.44
C GLY A 99 16.90 -17.43 -7.33
N HIS A 100 16.17 -16.33 -7.57
CA HIS A 100 16.70 -14.99 -7.33
C HIS A 100 16.80 -14.70 -5.83
N ARG A 101 17.73 -13.82 -5.46
CA ARG A 101 17.92 -13.40 -4.06
C ARG A 101 17.33 -12.02 -3.84
N PRO A 102 16.60 -11.79 -2.73
CA PRO A 102 16.08 -10.48 -2.40
C PRO A 102 17.18 -9.43 -2.31
N ALA A 103 16.93 -8.28 -2.93
CA ALA A 103 17.87 -7.17 -2.98
C ALA A 103 17.09 -5.85 -2.80
N ALA A 104 17.76 -4.83 -2.27
CA ALA A 104 17.12 -3.55 -1.99
C ALA A 104 16.59 -2.87 -3.28
N GLU A 105 17.23 -3.15 -4.41
CA GLU A 105 16.89 -2.65 -5.73
C GLU A 105 15.53 -3.16 -6.25
N TRP A 106 14.97 -4.20 -5.61
CA TRP A 106 13.62 -4.68 -5.92
C TRP A 106 12.55 -3.71 -5.44
N PHE A 107 12.86 -2.86 -4.46
CA PHE A 107 11.90 -1.93 -3.86
C PHE A 107 12.05 -0.56 -4.51
N VAL A 108 11.15 -0.26 -5.45
CA VAL A 108 11.14 1.00 -6.19
C VAL A 108 10.33 2.02 -5.40
N ARG A 109 10.94 3.15 -5.07
CA ARG A 109 10.28 4.22 -4.30
C ARG A 109 8.98 4.67 -4.97
N ASN A 110 7.95 4.84 -4.16
CA ASN A 110 6.76 5.58 -4.54
C ASN A 110 6.95 7.06 -4.16
N ASP A 111 7.10 7.94 -5.16
CA ASP A 111 7.38 9.37 -4.93
C ASP A 111 6.15 10.15 -4.43
N VAL A 112 4.96 9.56 -4.49
CA VAL A 112 3.71 10.18 -4.03
C VAL A 112 3.26 9.68 -2.65
N TYR A 113 4.09 8.92 -1.94
CA TYR A 113 3.84 8.42 -0.58
C TYR A 113 4.18 9.44 0.53
#